data_AF-A0A0M2RZY3-F1
#
_entry.id   AF-A0A0M2RZY3-F1
#
_cell.length_a   1.000
_cell.length_b   1.000
_cell.length_c   1.000
_cell.angle_alpha   90.00
_cell.angle_beta   90.00
_cell.angle_gamma   90.00
#
_symmetry.space_group_name_H-M   'P 1'
#
loop_
_entity.id
_entity.type
_entity.pdbx_description
1 polymer ?
#
loop_
_entity_poly.entity_id
_entity_poly.type
_entity_poly.pdbx_seq_one_letter_code
_entity_poly.pdbx_strand_id
1 'polypeptide(L)'
;MFQGDHPELHRAVGHASALARRLGHRRVGSEHLLLALGAAGGAVSAVLSRLGATGAAVEEAVCQAGPLGAGAAADRDTLAPLGIDADRLLSRLGPAGLDRPTAAEPRLPFGAARARRRCARMNPPLGLDAQAAYEASLRLALARRDREHRPEHLALTLVALDPGAGWVLRAAGVDPVALLAELASAFPPPRRNPLLRAERWIGRRSRHQDLVRRYQRTTGRAVTSDGAVAALIAG
;
A
#
# COMPACT_ATOMS: atom_id res chain seq x y z
N MET A 1 15.66 -11.08 16.70
CA MET A 1 14.21 -11.18 16.92
C MET A 1 13.53 -9.98 16.26
N PHE A 2 12.36 -10.17 15.68
CA PHE A 2 11.56 -9.07 15.11
C PHE A 2 10.86 -8.31 16.24
N GLN A 3 10.92 -6.98 16.22
CA GLN A 3 10.52 -6.10 17.32
C GLN A 3 9.12 -5.51 17.15
N GLY A 4 8.47 -5.72 16.00
CA GLY A 4 7.13 -5.19 15.72
C GLY A 4 7.14 -3.94 14.87
N ASP A 5 6.07 -3.14 14.99
CA ASP A 5 5.88 -1.90 14.23
C ASP A 5 6.66 -0.75 14.89
N HIS A 6 7.41 -0.01 14.07
CA HIS A 6 8.12 1.19 14.52
C HIS A 6 7.10 2.28 14.89
N PRO A 7 7.35 3.09 15.94
CA PRO A 7 6.42 4.14 16.37
C PRO A 7 6.04 5.13 15.25
N GLU A 8 6.97 5.45 14.33
CA GLU A 8 6.69 6.30 13.18
C GLU A 8 5.67 5.69 12.22
N LEU A 9 5.73 4.38 11.99
CA LEU A 9 4.76 3.69 11.14
C LEU A 9 3.38 3.73 11.78
N HIS A 10 3.30 3.48 13.10
CA HIS A 10 2.05 3.58 13.83
C HIS A 10 1.44 4.99 13.74
N ARG A 11 2.27 6.03 13.90
CA ARG A 11 1.85 7.42 13.72
C ARG A 11 1.37 7.71 12.30
N ALA A 12 2.06 7.20 11.27
CA ALA A 12 1.65 7.37 9.88
C ALA A 12 0.28 6.73 9.60
N VAL A 13 0.02 5.52 10.09
CA VAL A 13 -1.31 4.87 9.93
C VAL A 13 -2.41 5.61 10.71
N GLY A 14 -2.10 6.09 11.92
CA GLY A 14 -3.02 6.95 12.68
C GLY A 14 -3.32 8.26 11.95
N HIS A 15 -2.31 8.87 11.35
CA HIS A 15 -2.46 10.08 10.55
C HIS A 15 -3.29 9.84 9.28
N ALA A 16 -3.09 8.72 8.57
CA ALA A 16 -3.92 8.32 7.44
C ALA A 16 -5.41 8.21 7.81
N SER A 17 -5.70 7.73 9.02
CA SER A 17 -7.08 7.64 9.53
C SER A 17 -7.67 9.02 9.82
N ALA A 18 -6.87 9.95 10.33
CA ALA A 18 -7.28 11.34 10.51
C ALA A 18 -7.52 12.05 9.17
N LEU A 19 -6.68 11.80 8.17
CA LEU A 19 -6.83 12.34 6.81
C LEU A 19 -8.13 11.86 6.15
N ALA A 20 -8.39 10.54 6.17
CA ALA A 20 -9.63 9.99 5.60
C ALA A 20 -10.88 10.62 6.24
N ARG A 21 -10.88 10.80 7.56
CA ARG A 21 -11.97 11.48 8.27
C ARG A 21 -12.10 12.96 7.88
N ARG A 22 -10.98 13.68 7.77
CA ARG A 22 -10.96 15.10 7.37
C ARG A 22 -11.53 15.29 5.96
N LEU A 23 -11.23 14.36 5.05
CA LEU A 23 -11.71 14.37 3.67
C LEU A 23 -13.12 13.78 3.51
N GLY A 24 -13.76 13.31 4.59
CA GLY A 24 -15.10 12.71 4.53
C GLY A 24 -15.14 11.34 3.85
N HIS A 25 -14.00 10.68 3.70
CA HIS A 25 -13.91 9.37 3.06
C HIS A 25 -14.34 8.25 4.02
N ARG A 26 -15.17 7.32 3.52
CA ARG A 26 -15.78 6.24 4.33
C ARG A 26 -14.79 5.18 4.82
N ARG A 27 -13.62 5.10 4.18
CA ARG A 27 -12.57 4.10 4.47
C ARG A 27 -11.20 4.73 4.30
N VAL A 28 -10.22 4.23 5.05
CA VAL A 28 -8.81 4.58 4.84
C VAL A 28 -8.29 3.75 3.66
N GLY A 29 -8.14 4.39 2.50
CA GLY A 29 -7.48 3.82 1.31
C GLY A 29 -5.97 4.04 1.27
N SER A 30 -5.32 3.48 0.24
CA SER A 30 -3.88 3.56 0.00
C SER A 30 -3.40 4.99 -0.23
N GLU A 31 -4.25 5.84 -0.81
CA GLU A 31 -4.02 7.26 -1.01
C GLU A 31 -3.82 8.02 0.31
N HIS A 32 -4.53 7.64 1.37
CA HIS A 32 -4.38 8.26 2.69
C HIS A 32 -3.09 7.82 3.37
N LEU A 33 -2.65 6.58 3.15
CA LEU A 33 -1.37 6.09 3.65
C LEU A 33 -0.22 6.81 2.95
N LEU A 34 -0.30 6.98 1.63
CA LEU A 34 0.70 7.73 0.86
C LEU A 34 0.76 9.19 1.29
N LEU A 35 -0.40 9.86 1.42
CA LEU A 35 -0.47 11.24 1.91
C LEU A 35 0.10 11.36 3.33
N ALA A 36 -0.23 10.41 4.21
CA ALA A 36 0.29 10.41 5.58
C ALA A 36 1.81 10.24 5.64
N LEU A 37 2.39 9.38 4.80
CA LEU A 37 3.83 9.19 4.70
C LEU A 37 4.54 10.45 4.17
N GLY A 38 3.91 11.16 3.22
CA GLY A 38 4.38 12.45 2.74
C GLY A 38 4.35 13.54 3.82
N ALA A 39 3.33 13.54 4.69
CA ALA A 39 3.14 14.54 5.75
C ALA A 39 3.87 14.23 7.07
N ALA A 40 4.31 12.99 7.28
CA ALA A 40 4.91 12.55 8.55
C ALA A 40 6.31 13.13 8.83
N GLY A 41 6.93 13.80 7.85
CA GLY A 41 8.33 14.20 7.92
C GLY A 41 9.29 13.01 7.87
N GLY A 42 10.56 13.25 8.17
CA GLY A 42 11.60 12.21 8.16
C GLY A 42 12.04 11.77 6.76
N ALA A 43 12.81 10.67 6.71
CA ALA A 43 13.50 10.26 5.49
C ALA A 43 12.55 9.88 4.34
N VAL A 44 11.44 9.20 4.63
CA VAL A 44 10.47 8.79 3.60
C VAL A 44 9.78 10.01 2.98
N SER A 45 9.28 10.93 3.82
CA SER A 45 8.70 12.20 3.38
C SER A 45 9.68 13.02 2.54
N ALA A 46 10.96 13.05 2.92
CA ALA A 46 12.00 13.74 2.17
C ALA A 46 12.21 13.13 0.76
N VAL A 47 12.21 11.81 0.64
CA VAL A 47 12.33 11.14 -0.68
C VAL A 47 11.08 11.40 -1.54
N LEU A 48 9.88 11.27 -0.96
CA LEU A 48 8.62 11.58 -1.65
C LEU A 48 8.62 13.02 -2.17
N SER A 49 8.95 13.98 -1.31
CA SER A 49 8.97 15.41 -1.66
C SER A 49 10.00 15.75 -2.72
N ARG A 50 11.18 15.13 -2.68
CA ARG A 50 12.25 15.35 -3.68
C ARG A 50 11.84 14.97 -5.09
N LEU A 51 10.92 14.01 -5.25
CA LEU A 51 10.36 13.61 -6.54
C LEU A 51 9.00 14.24 -6.86
N GLY A 52 8.62 15.30 -6.13
CA GLY A 52 7.39 16.04 -6.41
C GLY A 52 6.13 15.45 -5.77
N ALA A 53 6.21 14.32 -5.06
CA ALA A 53 5.10 13.76 -4.27
C ALA A 53 4.93 14.55 -2.96
N THR A 54 4.71 15.86 -3.09
CA THR A 54 4.48 16.79 -1.97
C THR A 54 3.10 16.56 -1.36
N GLY A 55 2.92 16.92 -0.09
CA GLY A 55 1.62 16.81 0.57
C GLY A 55 0.48 17.48 -0.19
N ALA A 56 0.73 18.65 -0.77
CA ALA A 56 -0.27 19.38 -1.56
C ALA A 56 -0.64 18.64 -2.85
N ALA A 57 0.34 18.20 -3.65
CA ALA A 57 0.09 17.48 -4.90
C ALA A 57 -0.62 16.15 -4.66
N VAL A 58 -0.22 15.42 -3.60
CA VAL A 58 -0.85 14.17 -3.22
C VAL A 58 -2.28 14.40 -2.69
N GLU A 59 -2.51 15.43 -1.89
CA GLU A 59 -3.86 15.78 -1.39
C GLU A 59 -4.80 16.20 -2.53
N GLU A 60 -4.31 16.98 -3.50
CA GLU A 60 -5.06 17.32 -4.71
C GLU A 60 -5.45 16.07 -5.50
N ALA A 61 -4.51 15.16 -5.74
CA ALA A 61 -4.78 13.88 -6.40
C ALA A 61 -5.78 13.02 -5.60
N VAL A 62 -5.70 13.00 -4.27
CA VAL A 62 -6.69 12.31 -3.41
C VAL A 62 -8.09 12.90 -3.60
N CYS A 63 -8.21 14.23 -3.67
CA CYS A 63 -9.48 14.91 -3.93
C CYS A 63 -10.02 14.59 -5.33
N GLN A 64 -9.15 14.50 -6.35
CA GLN A 64 -9.53 14.12 -7.71
C GLN A 64 -10.06 12.67 -7.79
N ALA A 65 -9.51 11.75 -7.00
CA ALA A 65 -10.02 10.37 -6.92
C ALA A 65 -11.47 10.31 -6.40
N GLY A 66 -11.87 11.30 -5.61
CA GLY A 66 -13.21 11.43 -5.06
C GLY A 66 -13.52 10.42 -3.94
N PRO A 67 -14.80 10.36 -3.49
CA PRO A 67 -15.20 9.67 -2.26
C PRO A 67 -15.10 8.14 -2.33
N LEU A 68 -14.87 7.58 -3.52
CA LEU A 68 -14.65 6.14 -3.72
C LEU A 68 -13.18 5.74 -3.56
N GLY A 69 -12.27 6.72 -3.51
CA GLY A 69 -10.83 6.52 -3.29
C GLY A 69 -10.06 6.17 -4.56
N ALA A 70 -8.73 6.20 -4.44
CA ALA A 70 -7.83 6.07 -5.59
C ALA A 70 -7.84 4.67 -6.23
N GLY A 71 -8.15 3.62 -5.46
CA GLY A 71 -8.32 2.28 -6.02
C GLY A 71 -9.47 2.23 -7.04
N ALA A 72 -10.60 2.90 -6.74
CA ALA A 72 -11.72 2.97 -7.68
C ALA A 72 -11.41 3.84 -8.90
N ALA A 73 -10.66 4.94 -8.70
CA ALA A 73 -10.18 5.77 -9.81
C ALA A 73 -9.24 4.99 -10.74
N ALA A 74 -8.32 4.20 -10.18
CA ALA A 74 -7.45 3.32 -10.95
C ALA A 74 -8.23 2.24 -11.73
N ASP A 75 -9.25 1.65 -11.12
CA ASP A 75 -10.13 0.68 -11.79
C ASP A 75 -10.91 1.35 -12.94
N ARG A 76 -11.44 2.56 -12.72
CA ARG A 76 -12.15 3.34 -13.76
C ARG A 76 -11.26 3.57 -14.98
N ASP A 77 -10.03 4.02 -14.77
CA ASP A 77 -9.07 4.25 -15.86
C ASP A 77 -8.72 2.95 -16.60
N THR A 78 -8.60 1.85 -15.87
CA THR A 78 -8.31 0.52 -16.45
C THR A 78 -9.46 0.02 -17.32
N LEU A 79 -10.70 0.33 -16.94
CA LEU A 79 -11.92 -0.12 -17.60
C LEU A 79 -12.36 0.79 -18.74
N ALA A 80 -11.94 2.07 -18.75
CA ALA A 80 -12.34 3.04 -19.76
C ALA A 80 -12.03 2.61 -21.22
N PRO A 81 -10.87 2.01 -21.54
CA PRO A 81 -10.59 1.52 -22.89
C PRO A 81 -11.53 0.40 -23.36
N LEU A 82 -12.16 -0.33 -22.44
CA LEU A 82 -13.14 -1.38 -22.75
C LEU A 82 -14.56 -0.82 -22.94
N GLY A 83 -14.76 0.49 -22.84
CA GLY A 83 -16.08 1.13 -22.90
C GLY A 83 -16.97 0.84 -21.68
N ILE A 84 -16.37 0.35 -20.58
CA ILE A 84 -17.10 0.04 -19.35
C ILE A 84 -17.15 1.28 -18.46
N ASP A 85 -18.35 1.85 -18.35
CA ASP A 85 -18.63 2.97 -17.44
C ASP A 85 -18.79 2.43 -16.01
N ALA A 86 -17.69 2.47 -15.25
CA ALA A 86 -17.66 2.04 -13.86
C ALA A 86 -18.65 2.85 -13.00
N ASP A 87 -18.77 4.16 -13.18
CA ASP A 87 -19.67 4.99 -12.38
C ASP A 87 -21.14 4.62 -12.62
N ARG A 88 -21.50 4.32 -13.87
CA ARG A 88 -22.83 3.79 -14.22
C ARG A 88 -23.08 2.40 -13.62
N LEU A 89 -22.07 1.54 -13.53
CA LEU A 89 -22.20 0.24 -12.87
C LEU A 89 -22.37 0.40 -11.35
N LEU A 90 -21.57 1.25 -10.73
CA LEU A 90 -21.57 1.48 -9.28
C LEU A 90 -22.88 2.15 -8.82
N SER A 91 -23.39 3.12 -9.59
CA SER A 91 -24.68 3.78 -9.33
C SER A 91 -25.87 2.81 -9.41
N ARG A 92 -25.78 1.74 -10.23
CA ARG A 92 -26.81 0.68 -10.31
C ARG A 92 -26.75 -0.34 -9.17
N LEU A 93 -25.56 -0.62 -8.64
CA LEU A 93 -25.37 -1.61 -7.57
C LEU A 93 -25.73 -1.08 -6.18
N GLY A 94 -25.83 0.25 -6.03
CA GLY A 94 -26.00 0.92 -4.74
C GLY A 94 -24.81 0.69 -3.79
N PRO A 95 -24.74 1.40 -2.65
CA PRO A 95 -23.64 1.25 -1.69
C PRO A 95 -23.52 -0.18 -1.13
N ALA A 96 -24.63 -0.90 -1.02
CA ALA A 96 -24.70 -2.26 -0.48
C ALA A 96 -24.18 -3.34 -1.43
N GLY A 97 -24.18 -3.09 -2.75
CA GLY A 97 -23.71 -4.06 -3.75
C GLY A 97 -22.17 -4.18 -3.82
N LEU A 98 -21.46 -3.17 -3.30
CA LEU A 98 -19.99 -3.07 -3.32
C LEU A 98 -19.34 -3.62 -2.05
N ASP A 99 -20.10 -3.65 -0.95
CA ASP A 99 -19.64 -4.16 0.36
C ASP A 99 -19.93 -5.67 0.50
N ARG A 100 -19.67 -6.46 -0.55
CA ARG A 100 -19.58 -7.91 -0.36
C ARG A 100 -18.26 -8.22 0.33
N PRO A 101 -18.27 -8.78 1.55
CA PRO A 101 -17.04 -9.24 2.17
C PRO A 101 -16.42 -10.29 1.25
N THR A 102 -15.19 -10.06 0.81
CA THR A 102 -14.36 -11.09 0.17
C THR A 102 -14.35 -12.30 1.11
N ALA A 103 -14.65 -13.49 0.59
CA ALA A 103 -14.77 -14.70 1.39
C ALA A 103 -13.60 -14.83 2.38
N ALA A 104 -13.91 -15.08 3.65
CA ALA A 104 -12.92 -15.15 4.71
C ALA A 104 -11.84 -16.18 4.36
N GLU A 105 -10.56 -15.81 4.46
CA GLU A 105 -9.48 -16.80 4.50
C GLU A 105 -9.47 -17.49 5.86
N PRO A 106 -9.60 -18.83 5.92
CA PRO A 106 -8.87 -19.62 6.90
C PRO A 106 -7.51 -19.94 6.29
N ARG A 107 -6.39 -19.50 6.90
CA ARG A 107 -5.04 -20.12 6.78
C ARG A 107 -3.96 -19.36 7.57
N LEU A 108 -3.96 -19.61 8.89
CA LEU A 108 -2.87 -19.80 9.86
C LEU A 108 -3.46 -19.52 11.26
N PRO A 109 -3.11 -20.29 12.32
CA PRO A 109 -3.89 -20.35 13.56
C PRO A 109 -3.89 -19.08 14.45
N PHE A 110 -3.18 -18.02 14.07
CA PHE A 110 -2.99 -16.86 14.95
C PHE A 110 -3.35 -15.53 14.29
N GLY A 111 -4.59 -15.06 14.51
CA GLY A 111 -4.86 -13.63 14.63
C GLY A 111 -5.31 -12.84 13.38
N ALA A 112 -5.30 -13.39 12.17
CA ALA A 112 -5.72 -12.65 10.96
C ALA A 112 -7.18 -12.15 11.03
N ALA A 113 -8.11 -12.99 11.48
CA ALA A 113 -9.50 -12.60 11.70
C ALA A 113 -9.65 -11.53 12.82
N ARG A 114 -8.82 -11.61 13.88
CA ARG A 114 -8.79 -10.61 14.95
C ARG A 114 -8.23 -9.27 14.46
N ALA A 115 -7.23 -9.30 13.59
CA ALA A 115 -6.66 -8.12 12.94
C ALA A 115 -7.69 -7.45 12.02
N ARG A 116 -8.40 -8.22 11.17
CA ARG A 116 -9.49 -7.69 10.33
C ARG A 116 -10.63 -7.09 11.16
N ARG A 117 -11.07 -7.78 12.23
CA ARG A 117 -12.06 -7.22 13.17
C ARG A 117 -11.57 -5.97 13.90
N ARG A 118 -10.27 -5.85 14.16
CA ARG A 118 -9.69 -4.61 14.72
C ARG A 118 -9.70 -3.49 13.68
N CYS A 119 -9.37 -3.80 12.42
CA CYS A 119 -9.43 -2.83 11.33
C CYS A 119 -10.85 -2.33 11.03
N ALA A 120 -11.85 -3.21 11.08
CA ALA A 120 -13.25 -2.85 10.93
C ALA A 120 -13.79 -1.99 12.08
N ARG A 121 -13.13 -1.99 13.24
CA ARG A 121 -13.46 -1.14 14.40
C ARG A 121 -12.76 0.22 14.38
N MET A 122 -11.85 0.46 13.43
CA MET A 122 -11.29 1.79 13.24
C MET A 122 -12.36 2.71 12.66
N ASN A 123 -12.22 4.01 12.92
CA ASN A 123 -13.16 5.02 12.45
C ASN A 123 -12.39 6.14 11.69
N PRO A 124 -12.45 6.17 10.35
CA PRO A 124 -13.09 5.19 9.45
C PRO A 124 -12.33 3.84 9.38
N PRO A 125 -12.97 2.74 8.95
CA PRO A 125 -12.31 1.44 8.83
C PRO A 125 -11.23 1.44 7.74
N LEU A 126 -10.21 0.61 7.90
CA LEU A 126 -9.18 0.43 6.86
C LEU A 126 -9.76 -0.31 5.65
N GLY A 127 -9.59 0.25 4.45
CA GLY A 127 -9.95 -0.39 3.18
C GLY A 127 -9.09 -1.62 2.86
N LEU A 128 -9.55 -2.47 1.94
CA LEU A 128 -8.85 -3.71 1.58
C LEU A 128 -7.47 -3.43 0.97
N ASP A 129 -7.34 -2.38 0.16
CA ASP A 129 -6.06 -1.98 -0.45
C ASP A 129 -5.05 -1.55 0.62
N ALA A 130 -5.47 -0.71 1.56
CA ALA A 130 -4.65 -0.29 2.69
C ALA A 130 -4.24 -1.48 3.59
N GLN A 131 -5.14 -2.44 3.82
CA GLN A 131 -4.82 -3.67 4.56
C GLN A 131 -3.81 -4.52 3.82
N ALA A 132 -3.99 -4.72 2.51
CA ALA A 132 -3.11 -5.51 1.67
C ALA A 132 -1.71 -4.87 1.55
N ALA A 133 -1.64 -3.54 1.42
CA ALA A 133 -0.39 -2.79 1.40
C ALA A 133 0.36 -2.90 2.73
N TYR A 134 -0.32 -2.75 3.87
CA TYR A 134 0.28 -2.94 5.20
C TYR A 134 0.75 -4.38 5.44
N GLU A 135 -0.06 -5.34 5.01
CA GLU A 135 0.28 -6.76 5.08
C GLU A 135 1.52 -7.09 4.22
N ALA A 136 1.61 -6.48 3.04
CA ALA A 136 2.74 -6.61 2.14
C ALA A 136 4.00 -5.95 2.72
N SER A 137 3.90 -4.76 3.32
CA SER A 137 5.04 -4.06 3.90
C SER A 137 5.66 -4.83 5.08
N LEU A 138 4.82 -5.43 5.93
CA LEU A 138 5.29 -6.29 7.01
C LEU A 138 6.05 -7.51 6.47
N ARG A 139 5.49 -8.18 5.45
CA ARG A 139 6.15 -9.31 4.80
C ARG A 139 7.45 -8.91 4.09
N LEU A 140 7.50 -7.72 3.49
CA LEU A 140 8.71 -7.18 2.90
C LEU A 140 9.79 -7.00 3.97
N ALA A 141 9.48 -6.39 5.12
CA ALA A 141 10.42 -6.24 6.24
C ALA A 141 10.98 -7.59 6.71
N LEU A 142 10.09 -8.59 6.86
CA LEU A 142 10.50 -9.95 7.23
C LEU A 142 11.39 -10.60 6.15
N ALA A 143 11.05 -10.43 4.87
CA ALA A 143 11.81 -10.97 3.75
C ALA A 143 13.20 -10.32 3.61
N ARG A 144 13.31 -9.03 3.93
CA ARG A 144 14.57 -8.26 3.95
C ARG A 144 15.45 -8.55 5.18
N ARG A 145 14.89 -9.25 6.18
CA ARG A 145 15.51 -9.52 7.49
C ARG A 145 15.74 -8.23 8.30
N ASP A 146 14.79 -7.30 8.19
CA ASP A 146 14.71 -6.14 9.04
C ASP A 146 14.26 -6.52 10.45
N ARG A 147 14.69 -5.72 11.44
CA ARG A 147 14.32 -5.95 12.84
C ARG A 147 12.95 -5.39 13.18
N GLU A 148 12.47 -4.42 12.41
CA GLU A 148 11.26 -3.66 12.67
C GLU A 148 10.49 -3.41 11.37
N HIS A 149 9.18 -3.27 11.48
CA HIS A 149 8.33 -2.81 10.40
C HIS A 149 8.23 -1.28 10.43
N ARG A 150 8.84 -0.65 9.44
CA ARG A 150 9.09 0.80 9.37
C ARG A 150 8.37 1.48 8.20
N PRO A 151 8.18 2.82 8.21
CA PRO A 151 7.48 3.56 7.16
C PRO A 151 7.99 3.30 5.74
N GLU A 152 9.28 3.10 5.56
CA GLU A 152 9.89 2.84 4.25
C GLU A 152 9.39 1.53 3.63
N HIS A 153 9.08 0.50 4.43
CA HIS A 153 8.52 -0.73 3.91
C HIS A 153 7.12 -0.49 3.34
N LEU A 154 6.33 0.35 4.02
CA LEU A 154 5.00 0.71 3.56
C LEU A 154 5.05 1.55 2.29
N ALA A 155 5.93 2.55 2.24
CA ALA A 155 6.15 3.36 1.04
C ALA A 155 6.57 2.48 -0.15
N LEU A 156 7.57 1.62 0.04
CA LEU A 156 8.06 0.71 -1.00
C LEU A 156 6.94 -0.19 -1.56
N THR A 157 6.11 -0.80 -0.70
CA THR A 157 5.04 -1.67 -1.18
C THR A 157 3.86 -0.91 -1.76
N LEU A 158 3.54 0.29 -1.28
CA LEU A 158 2.51 1.14 -1.89
C LEU A 158 2.90 1.46 -3.33
N VAL A 159 4.12 1.95 -3.56
CA VAL A 159 4.58 2.31 -4.90
C VAL A 159 4.74 1.07 -5.79
N ALA A 160 5.26 -0.04 -5.26
CA ALA A 160 5.53 -1.25 -6.03
C ALA A 160 4.31 -2.12 -6.35
N LEU A 161 3.27 -2.10 -5.51
CA LEU A 161 2.14 -3.02 -5.62
C LEU A 161 0.80 -2.35 -5.87
N ASP A 162 0.57 -1.16 -5.33
CA ASP A 162 -0.78 -0.63 -5.19
C ASP A 162 -1.22 0.25 -6.38
N PRO A 163 -2.25 -0.16 -7.16
CA PRO A 163 -2.71 0.63 -8.30
C PRO A 163 -3.28 1.99 -7.92
N GLY A 164 -3.91 2.10 -6.75
CA GLY A 164 -4.43 3.36 -6.24
C GLY A 164 -3.32 4.34 -5.92
N ALA A 165 -2.27 3.91 -5.22
CA ALA A 165 -1.07 4.71 -4.98
C ALA A 165 -0.39 5.09 -6.31
N GLY A 166 -0.27 4.14 -7.24
CA GLY A 166 0.27 4.41 -8.57
C GLY A 166 -0.56 5.42 -9.37
N TRP A 167 -1.89 5.42 -9.20
CA TRP A 167 -2.79 6.41 -9.80
C TRP A 167 -2.58 7.80 -9.18
N VAL A 168 -2.55 7.88 -7.85
CA VAL A 168 -2.32 9.15 -7.12
C VAL A 168 -0.99 9.78 -7.51
N LEU A 169 0.07 8.99 -7.61
CA LEU A 169 1.38 9.49 -8.04
C LEU A 169 1.34 10.07 -9.44
N ARG A 170 0.72 9.36 -10.39
CA ARG A 170 0.56 9.85 -11.77
C ARG A 170 -0.29 11.11 -11.85
N ALA A 171 -1.39 11.17 -11.10
CA ALA A 171 -2.24 12.36 -11.00
C ALA A 171 -1.50 13.56 -10.39
N ALA A 172 -0.58 13.31 -9.45
CA ALA A 172 0.32 14.30 -8.88
C ALA A 172 1.53 14.65 -9.79
N GLY A 173 1.60 14.11 -11.01
CA GLY A 173 2.70 14.36 -11.95
C GLY A 173 4.01 13.64 -11.61
N VAL A 174 3.96 12.62 -10.74
CA VAL A 174 5.11 11.86 -10.28
C VAL A 174 5.20 10.53 -11.01
N ASP A 175 6.37 10.22 -11.58
CA ASP A 175 6.64 8.90 -12.15
C ASP A 175 6.81 7.84 -11.03
N PRO A 176 5.91 6.85 -10.93
CA PRO A 176 6.02 5.80 -9.91
C PRO A 176 7.28 4.95 -10.05
N VAL A 177 7.81 4.77 -11.26
CA VAL A 177 9.00 3.94 -11.51
C VAL A 177 10.24 4.64 -10.98
N ALA A 178 10.44 5.92 -11.34
CA ALA A 178 11.49 6.75 -10.77
C ALA A 178 11.39 6.83 -9.24
N LEU A 179 10.18 7.02 -8.69
CA LEU A 179 9.97 7.06 -7.25
C LEU A 179 10.34 5.77 -6.55
N LEU A 180 9.98 4.63 -7.13
CA LEU A 180 10.33 3.35 -6.56
C LEU A 180 11.85 3.12 -6.56
N ALA A 181 12.54 3.51 -7.62
CA ALA A 181 14.00 3.43 -7.71
C ALA A 181 14.69 4.29 -6.64
N GLU A 182 14.24 5.54 -6.47
CA GLU A 182 14.78 6.45 -5.45
C GLU A 182 14.51 5.97 -4.02
N LEU A 183 13.30 5.45 -3.74
CA LEU A 183 13.00 4.82 -2.44
C LEU A 183 13.86 3.58 -2.20
N ALA A 184 14.04 2.72 -3.21
CA ALA A 184 14.86 1.52 -3.08
C ALA A 184 16.34 1.86 -2.82
N SER A 185 16.85 2.91 -3.47
CA SER A 185 18.21 3.44 -3.27
C SER A 185 18.40 4.06 -1.88
N ALA A 186 17.43 4.86 -1.42
CA ALA A 186 17.46 5.51 -0.11
C ALA A 186 17.33 4.51 1.06
N PHE A 187 16.59 3.42 0.86
CA PHE A 187 16.30 2.42 1.89
C PHE A 187 16.73 1.01 1.44
N PRO A 188 18.04 0.75 1.26
CA PRO A 188 18.52 -0.56 0.82
C PRO A 188 18.28 -1.61 1.92
N PRO A 189 18.20 -2.91 1.58
CA PRO A 189 17.98 -3.94 2.58
C PRO A 189 19.20 -4.01 3.52
N PRO A 190 19.02 -4.41 4.78
CA PRO A 190 20.04 -4.28 5.81
C PRO A 190 21.30 -5.08 5.42
N ARG A 191 22.48 -4.50 5.66
CA ARG A 191 23.77 -5.17 5.47
C ARG A 191 23.98 -6.19 6.60
N ARG A 192 23.47 -7.41 6.40
CA ARG A 192 23.63 -8.55 7.32
C ARG A 192 24.87 -9.38 6.98
N ASN A 193 25.20 -10.34 7.85
CA ASN A 193 26.23 -11.33 7.59
C ASN A 193 25.95 -12.08 6.24
N PRO A 194 26.98 -12.64 5.60
CA PRO A 194 26.83 -13.27 4.28
C PRO A 194 25.78 -14.38 4.24
N LEU A 195 25.60 -15.13 5.34
CA LEU A 195 24.58 -16.18 5.44
C LEU A 195 23.15 -15.63 5.33
N LEU A 196 22.80 -14.60 6.11
CA LEU A 196 21.48 -13.98 6.00
C LEU A 196 21.29 -13.27 4.67
N ARG A 197 22.37 -12.73 4.07
CA ARG A 197 22.32 -12.20 2.70
C ARG A 197 21.98 -13.31 1.71
N ALA A 198 22.67 -14.46 1.75
CA ALA A 198 22.38 -15.61 0.90
C ALA A 198 20.96 -16.15 1.12
N GLU A 199 20.49 -16.18 2.37
CA GLU A 199 19.11 -16.58 2.70
C GLU A 199 18.06 -15.67 2.04
N ARG A 200 18.35 -14.38 1.81
CA ARG A 200 17.43 -13.50 1.05
C ARG A 200 17.28 -13.94 -0.41
N TRP A 201 18.32 -14.54 -0.98
CA TRP A 201 18.28 -15.11 -2.32
C TRP A 201 17.57 -16.47 -2.32
N ILE A 202 17.82 -17.30 -1.30
CA ILE A 202 17.19 -18.60 -1.12
C ILE A 202 15.70 -18.42 -0.77
N GLY A 203 14.81 -18.75 -1.71
CA GLY A 203 13.38 -18.54 -1.55
C GLY A 203 12.90 -17.12 -1.90
N ARG A 204 13.75 -16.24 -2.47
CA ARG A 204 13.35 -14.92 -2.98
C ARG A 204 12.16 -15.02 -3.93
N ARG A 205 12.23 -15.99 -4.85
CA ARG A 205 11.19 -16.24 -5.84
C ARG A 205 9.86 -16.56 -5.15
N SER A 206 9.89 -17.49 -4.19
CA SER A 206 8.70 -17.88 -3.44
C SER A 206 8.12 -16.72 -2.61
N ARG A 207 8.97 -15.96 -1.91
CA ARG A 207 8.55 -14.83 -1.06
C ARG A 207 7.92 -13.68 -1.86
N HIS A 208 8.52 -13.25 -2.97
CA HIS A 208 7.90 -12.18 -3.78
C HIS A 208 6.59 -12.65 -4.40
N GLN A 209 6.51 -13.89 -4.90
CA GLN A 209 5.27 -14.41 -5.46
C GLN A 209 4.18 -14.57 -4.39
N ASP A 210 4.53 -14.96 -3.15
CA ASP A 210 3.55 -15.01 -2.05
C ASP A 210 3.00 -13.61 -1.73
N LEU A 211 3.87 -12.60 -1.68
CA LEU A 211 3.52 -11.19 -1.52
C LEU A 211 2.51 -10.73 -2.58
N VAL A 212 2.87 -10.88 -3.87
CA VAL A 212 2.00 -10.48 -4.99
C VAL A 212 0.69 -11.25 -4.96
N ARG A 213 0.73 -12.58 -4.85
CA ARG A 213 -0.48 -13.42 -4.83
C ARG A 213 -1.42 -13.08 -3.67
N ARG A 214 -0.91 -12.65 -2.51
CA ARG A 214 -1.74 -12.27 -1.37
C ARG A 214 -2.34 -10.89 -1.58
N TYR A 215 -1.57 -9.94 -2.08
CA TYR A 215 -2.08 -8.62 -2.42
C TYR A 215 -3.24 -8.74 -3.41
N GLN A 216 -3.02 -9.41 -4.54
CA GLN A 216 -4.02 -9.60 -5.59
C GLN A 216 -5.26 -10.35 -5.10
N ARG A 217 -5.11 -11.34 -4.20
CA ARG A 217 -6.26 -12.06 -3.62
C ARG A 217 -7.07 -11.21 -2.66
N THR A 218 -6.43 -10.34 -1.89
CA THR A 218 -7.12 -9.45 -0.94
C THR A 218 -7.85 -8.33 -1.65
N THR A 219 -7.21 -7.71 -2.66
CA THR A 219 -7.76 -6.53 -3.34
C THR A 219 -8.58 -6.88 -4.60
N GLY A 220 -8.33 -8.03 -5.21
CA GLY A 220 -8.85 -8.37 -6.53
C GLY A 220 -8.15 -7.62 -7.68
N ARG A 221 -7.10 -6.84 -7.39
CA ARG A 221 -6.42 -5.96 -8.36
C ARG A 221 -5.07 -6.52 -8.79
N ALA A 222 -4.71 -6.31 -10.05
CA ALA A 222 -3.35 -6.52 -10.52
C ALA A 222 -2.38 -5.53 -9.84
N VAL A 223 -1.13 -5.94 -9.64
CA VAL A 223 -0.13 -5.09 -8.97
C VAL A 223 0.53 -4.14 -9.96
N THR A 224 1.02 -2.98 -9.51
CA THR A 224 1.68 -2.00 -10.39
C THR A 224 2.99 -2.50 -10.97
N SER A 225 3.80 -3.23 -10.19
CA SER A 225 5.05 -3.84 -10.66
C SER A 225 5.30 -5.23 -10.06
N ASP A 226 5.01 -6.28 -10.84
CA ASP A 226 5.17 -7.68 -10.43
C ASP A 226 6.63 -8.04 -10.09
N GLY A 227 7.59 -7.46 -10.81
CA GLY A 227 9.03 -7.74 -10.64
C GLY A 227 9.72 -6.93 -9.55
N ALA A 228 9.19 -5.75 -9.18
CA ALA A 228 9.91 -4.83 -8.30
C ALA A 228 10.14 -5.40 -6.90
N VAL A 229 9.15 -6.11 -6.33
CA VAL A 229 9.26 -6.71 -4.99
C VAL A 229 10.43 -7.68 -4.89
N ALA A 230 10.72 -8.42 -5.96
CA ALA A 230 11.84 -9.34 -5.99
C ALA A 230 13.19 -8.62 -5.87
N ALA A 231 13.32 -7.42 -6.45
CA ALA A 231 14.51 -6.56 -6.33
C ALA A 231 14.59 -5.96 -4.91
N LEU A 232 13.47 -5.46 -4.38
CA LEU A 232 13.41 -4.88 -3.02
C LEU A 232 13.87 -5.85 -1.91
N ILE A 233 13.63 -7.15 -2.08
CA ILE A 233 14.07 -8.19 -1.14
C ILE A 233 15.59 -8.42 -1.20
N ALA A 234 16.17 -8.48 -2.39
CA ALA A 234 17.58 -8.84 -2.56
C ALA A 234 18.52 -7.67 -2.28
N GLY A 235 18.13 -6.46 -2.70
CA GLY A 235 19.01 -5.30 -2.80
C GLY A 235 19.74 -5.33 -4.13
#